data_AF-A0A520CGD7-F1
#
_entry.id   AF-A0A520CGD7-F1
#
_cell.length_a   1.000
_cell.length_b   1.000
_cell.length_c   1.000
_cell.angle_alpha   90.00
_cell.angle_beta   90.00
_cell.angle_gamma   90.00
#
_symmetry.space_group_name_H-M   'P 1'
#
loop_
_entity.id
_entity.type
_entity.pdbx_description
1 polymer ?
#
loop_
_entity_poly.entity_id
_entity_poly.type
_entity_poly.pdbx_seq_one_letter_code
_entity_poly.pdbx_strand_id
1 'polypeptide(L)'
;NQTEEDFFIYDAEDSAIENWLKNNTIKAQKIPFSLSKNLGIGASIQDKTMKINTSDNEFTMDTTHLALEGKHNLKNAMAAASVAQLMKIRKQTIRESLSNFQGVEHRLEKVLKIQNVQYINDSKATNVNATFFALDSVTTPTVWIVGGVDKGNDYQELMGLVNEKVKAIICLGVDNKKIIDAFGSIVDMMVEVSSMTDAVKTAQHIAEKGDTVLLSPACASFDLFENYEDRGRQFKEAVQNL
;
A
#
# COMPACT_ATOMS: atom_id res chain seq x y z
N ASN A 1 26.58 8.44 10.70
CA ASN A 1 27.06 9.25 9.55
C ASN A 1 26.11 10.40 9.21
N GLN A 2 25.52 11.08 10.21
CA GLN A 2 24.69 12.27 10.01
C GLN A 2 25.23 13.42 10.87
N THR A 3 25.21 14.64 10.36
CA THR A 3 25.65 15.88 11.02
C THR A 3 24.45 16.76 11.37
N GLU A 4 24.68 17.94 11.94
CA GLU A 4 23.65 18.94 12.23
C GLU A 4 23.14 19.67 10.98
N GLU A 5 23.80 19.50 9.84
CA GLU A 5 23.37 20.04 8.54
C GLU A 5 22.42 19.08 7.80
N ASP A 6 22.36 17.82 8.25
CA ASP A 6 21.47 16.82 7.69
C ASP A 6 20.06 16.91 8.27
N PHE A 7 19.10 16.28 7.59
CA PHE A 7 17.70 16.21 8.03
C PHE A 7 17.26 14.78 8.31
N PHE A 8 16.50 14.60 9.39
CA PHE A 8 15.83 13.35 9.74
C PHE A 8 14.32 13.54 9.68
N ILE A 9 13.70 13.00 8.62
CA ILE A 9 12.25 13.04 8.40
C ILE A 9 11.63 11.72 8.89
N TYR A 10 10.61 11.79 9.73
CA TYR A 10 10.05 10.59 10.37
C TYR A 10 8.58 10.73 10.75
N ASP A 11 7.89 9.59 10.87
CA ASP A 11 6.51 9.52 11.35
C ASP A 11 6.47 9.69 12.86
N ALA A 12 5.89 10.79 13.34
CA ALA A 12 5.74 11.07 14.77
C ALA A 12 4.58 10.30 15.42
N GLU A 13 3.91 9.41 14.68
CA GLU A 13 2.90 8.49 15.20
C GLU A 13 3.42 7.04 15.25
N ASP A 14 4.64 6.79 14.77
CA ASP A 14 5.27 5.49 14.87
C ASP A 14 5.87 5.29 16.27
N SER A 15 5.31 4.33 17.02
CA SER A 15 5.72 4.06 18.40
C SER A 15 7.15 3.55 18.52
N ALA A 16 7.68 2.85 17.51
CA ALA A 16 9.04 2.34 17.54
C ALA A 16 10.02 3.50 17.39
N ILE A 17 9.75 4.44 16.47
CA ILE A 17 10.56 5.64 16.28
C ILE A 17 10.50 6.54 17.53
N GLU A 18 9.31 6.80 18.07
CA GLU A 18 9.17 7.61 19.30
C GLU A 18 9.92 6.99 20.49
N ASN A 19 9.79 5.68 20.70
CA ASN A 19 10.47 5.00 21.80
C ASN A 19 11.99 5.01 21.63
N TRP A 20 12.48 4.88 20.40
CA TRP A 20 13.90 4.98 20.12
C TRP A 20 14.43 6.40 20.40
N LEU A 21 13.69 7.44 19.98
CA LEU A 21 14.05 8.85 20.19
C LEU A 21 14.02 9.30 21.65
N LYS A 22 13.27 8.63 22.54
CA LYS A 22 13.31 8.91 23.99
C LYS A 22 14.66 8.56 24.61
N ASN A 23 15.32 7.53 24.09
CA ASN A 23 16.54 6.97 24.66
C ASN A 23 17.81 7.33 23.86
N ASN A 24 17.65 7.97 22.70
CA ASN A 24 18.74 8.23 21.77
C ASN A 24 18.66 9.65 21.20
N THR A 25 19.84 10.23 20.95
CA THR A 25 19.96 11.56 20.32
C THR A 25 20.33 11.43 18.86
N ILE A 26 19.68 12.24 18.02
CA ILE A 26 20.02 12.40 16.59
C ILE A 26 20.65 13.78 16.42
N LYS A 27 21.77 13.84 15.69
CA LYS A 27 22.46 15.10 15.36
C LYS A 27 21.73 15.89 14.28
N ALA A 28 21.16 15.19 13.29
CA ALA A 28 20.37 15.78 12.22
C ALA A 28 19.15 16.54 12.72
N GLN A 29 18.78 17.57 11.97
CA GLN A 29 17.60 18.38 12.20
C GLN A 29 16.34 17.53 12.00
N LYS A 30 15.49 17.50 13.01
CA LYS A 30 14.29 16.65 13.04
C LYS A 30 13.12 17.33 12.32
N ILE A 31 12.55 16.64 11.34
CA ILE A 31 11.37 17.08 10.57
C ILE A 31 10.27 16.02 10.70
N PRO A 32 9.51 16.00 11.82
CA PRO A 32 8.45 15.03 12.03
C PRO A 32 7.27 15.24 11.07
N PHE A 33 6.50 14.20 10.80
CA PHE A 33 5.16 14.32 10.21
C PHE A 33 4.10 13.58 11.04
N SER A 34 2.87 14.09 11.08
CA SER A 34 1.77 13.49 11.84
C SER A 34 0.41 13.86 11.26
N LEU A 35 -0.56 12.95 11.31
CA LEU A 35 -1.94 13.22 10.92
C LEU A 35 -2.75 13.82 12.08
N SER A 36 -2.34 13.57 13.33
CA SER A 36 -3.10 13.92 14.55
C SER A 36 -2.47 15.02 15.39
N LYS A 37 -1.14 15.17 15.35
CA LYS A 37 -0.39 16.16 16.14
C LYS A 37 -0.17 17.43 15.32
N ASN A 38 -0.41 18.59 15.94
CA ASN A 38 0.05 19.86 15.40
C ASN A 38 1.55 20.03 15.72
N LEU A 39 2.34 20.32 14.71
CA LEU A 39 3.80 20.37 14.81
C LEU A 39 4.28 21.78 14.50
N GLY A 40 5.13 22.34 15.38
CA GLY A 40 5.75 23.64 15.14
C GLY A 40 6.72 23.60 13.96
N ILE A 41 7.60 22.60 13.94
CA ILE A 41 8.48 22.23 12.81
C ILE A 41 8.09 20.82 12.38
N GLY A 42 7.87 20.61 11.08
CA GLY A 42 7.39 19.35 10.52
C GLY A 42 6.15 19.49 9.64
N ALA A 43 5.57 18.37 9.25
CA ALA A 43 4.36 18.28 8.43
C ALA A 43 3.15 17.82 9.25
N SER A 44 2.04 18.56 9.21
CA SER A 44 0.80 18.21 9.90
C SER A 44 -0.42 18.45 9.01
N ILE A 45 -1.54 17.81 9.36
CA ILE A 45 -2.85 18.09 8.76
C ILE A 45 -3.70 18.89 9.76
N GLN A 46 -4.22 20.04 9.32
CA GLN A 46 -5.16 20.85 10.08
C GLN A 46 -6.32 21.25 9.17
N ASP A 47 -7.56 20.90 9.56
CA ASP A 47 -8.78 21.25 8.81
C ASP A 47 -8.69 20.94 7.32
N LYS A 48 -8.30 19.70 6.97
CA LYS A 48 -8.04 19.25 5.60
C LYS A 48 -6.92 20.00 4.86
N THR A 49 -6.15 20.84 5.53
CA THR A 49 -4.98 21.50 4.96
C THR A 49 -3.71 20.82 5.43
N MET A 50 -2.89 20.36 4.49
CA MET A 50 -1.52 19.95 4.76
C MET A 50 -0.66 21.19 4.97
N LYS A 51 0.03 21.26 6.11
CA LYS A 51 0.97 22.32 6.47
C LYS A 51 2.33 21.71 6.69
N ILE A 52 3.36 22.25 6.06
CA ILE A 52 4.74 21.82 6.26
C ILE A 52 5.56 23.05 6.60
N ASN A 53 6.11 23.03 7.81
CA ASN A 53 6.94 24.10 8.33
C ASN A 53 8.38 23.59 8.48
N THR A 54 9.29 24.16 7.70
CA THR A 54 10.73 24.03 7.90
C THR A 54 11.26 25.33 8.50
N SER A 55 12.45 25.31 9.10
CA SER A 55 13.07 26.49 9.73
C SER A 55 13.04 27.76 8.87
N ASP A 56 13.12 27.61 7.55
CA ASP A 56 13.25 28.73 6.60
C ASP A 56 12.03 28.94 5.69
N ASN A 57 11.02 28.06 5.72
CA ASN A 57 9.96 28.09 4.72
C ASN A 57 8.68 27.39 5.18
N GLU A 58 7.55 27.86 4.66
CA GLU A 58 6.23 27.25 4.89
C GLU A 58 5.60 26.79 3.57
N PHE A 59 5.01 25.61 3.58
CA PHE A 59 4.22 25.07 2.47
C PHE A 59 2.83 24.70 2.96
N THR A 60 1.82 25.03 2.15
CA THR A 60 0.43 24.64 2.40
C THR A 60 -0.25 24.15 1.13
N MET A 61 -1.11 23.15 1.31
CA MET A 61 -1.95 22.57 0.26
C MET A 61 -3.21 21.96 0.86
N ASP A 62 -4.37 22.16 0.24
CA ASP A 62 -5.59 21.44 0.61
C ASP A 62 -5.44 19.96 0.24
N THR A 63 -5.76 19.08 1.19
CA THR A 63 -5.72 17.63 1.01
C THR A 63 -6.73 17.14 -0.03
N THR A 64 -7.80 17.91 -0.32
CA THR A 64 -8.75 17.57 -1.39
C THR A 64 -8.14 17.71 -2.78
N HIS A 65 -6.97 18.36 -2.91
CA HIS A 65 -6.24 18.46 -4.18
C HIS A 65 -5.17 17.38 -4.35
N LEU A 66 -5.01 16.47 -3.39
CA LEU A 66 -4.08 15.36 -3.54
C LEU A 66 -4.69 14.30 -4.47
N ALA A 67 -3.87 13.79 -5.39
CA ALA A 67 -4.31 12.76 -6.31
C ALA A 67 -4.64 11.42 -5.61
N LEU A 68 -3.93 11.13 -4.52
CA LEU A 68 -4.08 9.90 -3.77
C LEU A 68 -4.81 10.12 -2.44
N GLU A 69 -5.87 9.35 -2.25
CA GLU A 69 -6.68 9.35 -1.02
C GLU A 69 -6.16 8.36 0.02
N GLY A 70 -6.58 8.53 1.27
CA GLY A 70 -6.28 7.62 2.38
C GLY A 70 -5.15 8.08 3.30
N LYS A 71 -5.22 7.65 4.58
CA LYS A 71 -4.31 8.09 5.66
C LYS A 71 -2.83 7.83 5.34
N HIS A 72 -2.51 6.65 4.80
CA HIS A 72 -1.13 6.30 4.46
C HIS A 72 -0.58 7.16 3.30
N ASN A 73 -1.42 7.51 2.31
CA ASN A 73 -1.01 8.38 1.21
C ASN A 73 -0.80 9.82 1.67
N LEU A 74 -1.61 10.31 2.62
CA LEU A 74 -1.36 11.58 3.29
C LEU A 74 0.02 11.61 3.97
N LYS A 75 0.37 10.55 4.71
CA LYS A 75 1.71 10.42 5.32
C LYS A 75 2.82 10.42 4.28
N ASN A 76 2.68 9.64 3.21
CA ASN A 76 3.65 9.61 2.10
C ASN A 76 3.81 10.99 1.44
N ALA A 77 2.70 11.69 1.19
CA ALA A 77 2.70 13.03 0.62
C ALA A 77 3.38 14.05 1.55
N MET A 78 3.09 14.01 2.86
CA MET A 78 3.76 14.85 3.86
C MET A 78 5.27 14.62 3.88
N ALA A 79 5.72 13.36 3.88
CA ALA A 79 7.14 13.03 3.86
C ALA A 79 7.82 13.51 2.57
N ALA A 80 7.24 13.21 1.41
CA ALA A 80 7.80 13.59 0.10
C ALA A 80 7.85 15.12 -0.09
N ALA A 81 6.78 15.82 0.31
CA ALA A 81 6.71 17.28 0.22
C ALA A 81 7.69 17.96 1.20
N SER A 82 7.92 17.38 2.38
CA SER A 82 8.96 17.84 3.31
C SER A 82 10.35 17.76 2.69
N VAL A 83 10.69 16.62 2.05
CA VAL A 83 11.94 16.49 1.28
C VAL A 83 12.04 17.55 0.20
N ALA A 84 11.00 17.71 -0.62
CA ALA A 84 10.99 18.68 -1.73
C ALA A 84 11.16 20.13 -1.24
N GLN A 85 10.57 20.47 -0.09
CA GLN A 85 10.71 21.79 0.53
C GLN A 85 12.12 22.03 1.04
N LEU A 86 12.74 21.04 1.69
CA LEU A 86 14.14 21.11 2.15
C LEU A 86 15.12 21.25 0.97
N MET A 87 14.79 20.61 -0.17
CA MET A 87 15.51 20.77 -1.44
C MET A 87 15.20 22.09 -2.16
N LYS A 88 14.41 22.99 -1.56
CA LYS A 88 14.03 24.30 -2.10
C LYS A 88 13.33 24.22 -3.46
N ILE A 89 12.61 23.12 -3.73
CA ILE A 89 11.76 23.01 -4.92
C ILE A 89 10.64 24.04 -4.85
N ARG A 90 10.27 24.60 -6.01
CA ARG A 90 9.23 25.63 -6.11
C ARG A 90 7.91 25.10 -5.57
N LYS A 91 7.24 25.85 -4.67
CA LYS A 91 5.97 25.44 -4.04
C LYS A 91 4.91 25.02 -5.06
N GLN A 92 4.83 25.72 -6.19
CA GLN A 92 3.91 25.39 -7.27
C GLN A 92 4.19 24.01 -7.89
N THR A 93 5.46 23.70 -8.15
CA THR A 93 5.88 22.38 -8.65
C THR A 93 5.55 21.26 -7.66
N ILE A 94 5.70 21.50 -6.35
CA ILE A 94 5.31 20.53 -5.33
C ILE A 94 3.79 20.27 -5.40
N ARG A 95 2.97 21.33 -5.47
CA ARG A 95 1.50 21.18 -5.60
C ARG A 95 1.11 20.42 -6.85
N GLU A 96 1.65 20.80 -8.01
CA GLU A 96 1.36 20.15 -9.29
C GLU A 96 1.74 18.66 -9.27
N SER A 97 2.90 18.32 -8.73
CA SER A 97 3.35 16.93 -8.61
C SER A 97 2.44 16.11 -7.71
N LEU A 98 2.01 16.65 -6.56
CA LEU A 98 1.12 15.96 -5.62
C LEU A 98 -0.32 15.85 -6.16
N SER A 99 -0.79 16.87 -6.91
CA SER A 99 -2.13 16.88 -7.51
C SER A 99 -2.27 16.00 -8.74
N ASN A 100 -1.19 15.78 -9.50
CA ASN A 100 -1.22 15.01 -10.73
C ASN A 100 -0.62 13.60 -10.59
N PHE A 101 -0.29 13.17 -9.37
CA PHE A 101 0.33 11.86 -9.14
C PHE A 101 -0.65 10.73 -9.48
N GLN A 102 -0.41 10.00 -10.57
CA GLN A 102 -1.34 9.00 -11.11
C GLN A 102 -1.36 7.66 -10.35
N GLY A 103 -0.72 7.60 -9.18
CA GLY A 103 -0.44 6.31 -8.53
C GLY A 103 0.79 5.64 -9.15
N VAL A 104 1.18 4.51 -8.57
CA VAL A 104 2.30 3.71 -9.09
C VAL A 104 1.70 2.45 -9.69
N GLU A 105 2.13 2.08 -10.89
CA GLU A 105 1.78 0.80 -11.50
C GLU A 105 2.00 -0.33 -10.49
N HIS A 106 1.08 -1.30 -10.45
CA HIS A 106 1.12 -2.42 -9.49
C HIS A 106 0.91 -2.04 -8.01
N ARG A 107 0.45 -0.82 -7.70
CA ARG A 107 0.09 -0.39 -6.35
C ARG A 107 -1.38 0.03 -6.26
N LEU A 108 -2.24 -0.86 -5.81
CA LEU A 108 -3.71 -0.70 -5.81
C LEU A 108 -4.25 -0.16 -7.14
N GLU A 109 -3.63 -0.58 -8.25
CA GLU A 109 -3.93 -0.12 -9.60
C GLU A 109 -5.27 -0.73 -10.05
N LYS A 110 -6.29 0.11 -10.25
CA LYS A 110 -7.57 -0.32 -10.81
C LYS A 110 -7.39 -0.64 -12.29
N VAL A 111 -7.37 -1.92 -12.62
CA VAL A 111 -7.06 -2.41 -13.98
C VAL A 111 -8.27 -2.24 -14.90
N LEU A 112 -9.34 -3.00 -14.64
CA LEU A 112 -10.56 -3.02 -15.43
C LEU A 112 -11.75 -3.36 -14.56
N LYS A 113 -12.94 -3.04 -15.06
CA LYS A 113 -14.21 -3.42 -14.44
C LYS A 113 -15.04 -4.22 -15.44
N ILE A 114 -15.22 -5.51 -15.17
CA ILE A 114 -15.88 -6.47 -16.09
C ILE A 114 -17.13 -6.98 -15.40
N GLN A 115 -18.30 -6.87 -16.05
CA GLN A 115 -19.59 -7.29 -15.46
C GLN A 115 -19.83 -6.73 -14.04
N ASN A 116 -19.36 -5.50 -13.79
CA ASN A 116 -19.40 -4.81 -12.50
C ASN A 116 -18.51 -5.39 -11.39
N VAL A 117 -17.60 -6.32 -11.70
CA VAL A 117 -16.51 -6.78 -10.84
C VAL A 117 -15.29 -5.90 -11.06
N GLN A 118 -14.70 -5.35 -9.99
CA GLN A 118 -13.50 -4.53 -10.08
C GLN A 118 -12.24 -5.40 -9.96
N TYR A 119 -11.30 -5.27 -10.89
CA TYR A 119 -10.00 -5.94 -10.81
C TYR A 119 -8.94 -4.93 -10.36
N ILE A 120 -8.20 -5.26 -9.30
CA ILE A 120 -7.17 -4.40 -8.70
C ILE A 120 -5.84 -5.14 -8.67
N ASN A 121 -4.81 -4.50 -9.23
CA ASN A 121 -3.43 -4.97 -9.25
C ASN A 121 -2.63 -4.30 -8.12
N ASP A 122 -2.30 -5.08 -7.11
CA ASP A 122 -1.38 -4.69 -6.04
C ASP A 122 -0.19 -5.66 -5.95
N SER A 123 0.35 -6.08 -7.10
CA SER A 123 1.47 -7.04 -7.17
C SER A 123 2.71 -6.58 -6.37
N LYS A 124 2.87 -5.27 -6.13
CA LYS A 124 3.95 -4.72 -5.30
C LYS A 124 3.82 -5.06 -3.81
N ALA A 125 2.66 -5.52 -3.34
CA ALA A 125 2.43 -5.98 -1.97
C ALA A 125 3.13 -7.32 -1.70
N THR A 126 4.46 -7.26 -1.59
CA THR A 126 5.37 -8.40 -1.39
C THR A 126 5.59 -8.77 0.07
N ASN A 127 4.77 -8.22 0.98
CA ASN A 127 4.78 -8.50 2.41
C ASN A 127 3.37 -8.37 3.01
N VAL A 128 3.19 -8.90 4.21
CA VAL A 128 1.92 -8.92 4.96
C VAL A 128 1.35 -7.52 5.15
N ASN A 129 2.14 -6.56 5.62
CA ASN A 129 1.69 -5.20 5.94
C ASN A 129 1.16 -4.47 4.68
N ALA A 130 1.83 -4.61 3.54
CA ALA A 130 1.33 -4.05 2.28
C ALA A 130 -0.03 -4.65 1.90
N THR A 131 -0.21 -5.96 2.11
CA THR A 131 -1.48 -6.64 1.83
C THR A 131 -2.57 -6.27 2.82
N PHE A 132 -2.23 -6.03 4.09
CA PHE A 132 -3.15 -5.50 5.10
C PHE A 132 -3.78 -4.21 4.59
N PHE A 133 -2.96 -3.25 4.16
CA PHE A 133 -3.47 -1.98 3.64
C PHE A 133 -4.30 -2.16 2.37
N ALA A 134 -3.96 -3.13 1.53
CA ALA A 134 -4.73 -3.42 0.34
C ALA A 134 -6.14 -3.92 0.68
N LEU A 135 -6.24 -4.92 1.55
CA LEU A 135 -7.51 -5.48 2.04
C LEU A 135 -8.34 -4.46 2.84
N ASP A 136 -7.68 -3.61 3.64
CA ASP A 136 -8.35 -2.54 4.39
C ASP A 136 -8.99 -1.52 3.44
N SER A 137 -8.28 -1.16 2.35
CA SER A 137 -8.75 -0.17 1.38
C SER A 137 -9.94 -0.62 0.53
N VAL A 138 -10.16 -1.93 0.38
CA VAL A 138 -11.29 -2.50 -0.36
C VAL A 138 -12.48 -2.63 0.58
N THR A 139 -13.63 -2.09 0.16
CA THR A 139 -14.87 -2.07 0.96
C THR A 139 -15.93 -3.05 0.48
N THR A 140 -15.66 -3.79 -0.60
CA THR A 140 -16.56 -4.79 -1.18
C THR A 140 -16.10 -6.21 -0.85
N PRO A 141 -16.97 -7.24 -0.95
CA PRO A 141 -16.53 -8.62 -0.89
C PRO A 141 -15.40 -8.89 -1.89
N THR A 142 -14.39 -9.63 -1.45
CA THR A 142 -13.12 -9.75 -2.16
C THR A 142 -12.79 -11.21 -2.51
N VAL A 143 -12.52 -11.47 -3.78
CA VAL A 143 -11.78 -12.66 -4.22
C VAL A 143 -10.30 -12.29 -4.21
N TRP A 144 -9.56 -12.89 -3.31
CA TRP A 144 -8.17 -12.52 -3.05
C TRP A 144 -7.20 -13.49 -3.72
N ILE A 145 -6.36 -12.98 -4.62
CA ILE A 145 -5.24 -13.74 -5.22
C ILE A 145 -3.99 -13.48 -4.38
N VAL A 146 -3.47 -14.54 -3.77
CA VAL A 146 -2.35 -14.53 -2.83
C VAL A 146 -1.36 -15.63 -3.19
N GLY A 147 -0.08 -15.45 -2.87
CA GLY A 147 0.91 -16.51 -3.03
C GLY A 147 2.22 -16.03 -3.62
N GLY A 148 3.17 -16.95 -3.65
CA GLY A 148 4.56 -16.72 -3.99
C GLY A 148 5.50 -17.27 -2.92
N VAL A 149 6.73 -16.75 -2.89
CA VAL A 149 7.76 -17.15 -1.93
C VAL A 149 7.54 -16.46 -0.58
N ASP A 150 7.11 -17.24 0.41
CA ASP A 150 6.97 -16.82 1.80
C ASP A 150 8.34 -16.61 2.48
N LYS A 151 8.51 -15.48 3.19
CA LYS A 151 9.77 -15.09 3.86
C LYS A 151 9.68 -15.11 5.39
N GLY A 152 8.84 -15.99 5.95
CA GLY A 152 8.54 -16.03 7.38
C GLY A 152 7.44 -15.06 7.76
N ASN A 153 6.41 -14.96 6.91
CA ASN A 153 5.28 -14.05 7.11
C ASN A 153 4.45 -14.47 8.35
N ASP A 154 4.00 -13.49 9.11
CA ASP A 154 2.97 -13.68 10.14
C ASP A 154 1.61 -13.25 9.59
N TYR A 155 0.78 -14.23 9.21
CA TYR A 155 -0.54 -13.97 8.63
C TYR A 155 -1.60 -13.57 9.68
N GLN A 156 -1.29 -13.63 10.98
CA GLN A 156 -2.25 -13.26 12.03
C GLN A 156 -2.76 -11.82 11.87
N GLU A 157 -1.91 -10.92 11.38
CA GLU A 157 -2.27 -9.52 11.12
C GLU A 157 -3.42 -9.37 10.11
N LEU A 158 -3.59 -10.32 9.19
CA LEU A 158 -4.62 -10.26 8.15
C LEU A 158 -5.95 -10.91 8.56
N MET A 159 -5.97 -11.71 9.64
CA MET A 159 -7.08 -12.59 9.99
C MET A 159 -8.42 -11.84 10.12
N GLY A 160 -8.40 -10.68 10.78
CA GLY A 160 -9.60 -9.86 10.96
C GLY A 160 -10.19 -9.39 9.62
N LEU A 161 -9.34 -8.88 8.72
CA LEU A 161 -9.75 -8.40 7.40
C LEU A 161 -10.22 -9.55 6.49
N VAL A 162 -9.50 -10.68 6.54
CA VAL A 162 -9.85 -11.87 5.75
C VAL A 162 -11.23 -12.39 6.17
N ASN A 163 -11.46 -12.58 7.47
CA ASN A 163 -12.75 -13.06 7.99
C ASN A 163 -13.91 -12.09 7.71
N GLU A 164 -13.65 -10.79 7.66
CA GLU A 164 -14.69 -9.78 7.42
C GLU A 164 -15.07 -9.66 5.93
N LYS A 165 -14.09 -9.72 5.01
CA LYS A 165 -14.27 -9.26 3.62
C LYS A 165 -13.92 -10.27 2.54
N VAL A 166 -13.08 -11.26 2.83
CA VAL A 166 -12.55 -12.18 1.81
C VAL A 166 -13.50 -13.35 1.65
N LYS A 167 -14.15 -13.42 0.49
CA LYS A 167 -15.12 -14.48 0.18
C LYS A 167 -14.47 -15.75 -0.35
N ALA A 168 -13.32 -15.60 -1.01
CA ALA A 168 -12.57 -16.71 -1.58
C ALA A 168 -11.09 -16.34 -1.70
N ILE A 169 -10.22 -17.33 -1.55
CA ILE A 169 -8.78 -17.19 -1.71
C ILE A 169 -8.31 -18.05 -2.89
N ILE A 170 -7.52 -17.45 -3.77
CA ILE A 170 -6.86 -18.12 -4.87
C ILE A 170 -5.36 -18.10 -4.57
N CYS A 171 -4.84 -19.26 -4.19
CA CYS A 171 -3.44 -19.49 -3.88
C CYS A 171 -2.66 -19.72 -5.18
N LEU A 172 -1.86 -18.73 -5.58
CA LEU A 172 -1.02 -18.72 -6.76
C LEU A 172 0.44 -18.89 -6.36
N GLY A 173 0.99 -20.09 -6.55
CA GLY A 173 2.37 -20.37 -6.16
C GLY A 173 2.69 -21.86 -6.15
N VAL A 174 3.98 -22.16 -5.95
CA VAL A 174 4.48 -23.54 -5.90
C VAL A 174 4.25 -24.19 -4.52
N ASP A 175 4.33 -23.41 -3.44
CA ASP A 175 4.07 -23.87 -2.07
C ASP A 175 3.14 -22.89 -1.35
N ASN A 176 1.87 -23.28 -1.24
CA ASN A 176 0.83 -22.46 -0.62
C ASN A 176 0.48 -22.93 0.80
N LYS A 177 1.22 -23.91 1.36
CA LYS A 177 0.83 -24.61 2.59
C LYS A 177 0.60 -23.65 3.75
N LYS A 178 1.47 -22.67 3.95
CA LYS A 178 1.34 -21.70 5.05
C LYS A 178 0.09 -20.83 4.93
N ILE A 179 -0.30 -20.46 3.71
CA ILE A 179 -1.50 -19.66 3.45
C ILE A 179 -2.75 -20.51 3.74
N ILE A 180 -2.74 -21.77 3.29
CA ILE A 180 -3.82 -22.74 3.56
C ILE A 180 -3.94 -23.01 5.05
N ASP A 181 -2.83 -23.26 5.74
CA ASP A 181 -2.81 -23.49 7.20
C ASP A 181 -3.33 -22.26 7.97
N ALA A 182 -3.05 -21.04 7.48
CA ALA A 182 -3.50 -19.80 8.11
C ALA A 182 -4.99 -19.50 7.90
N PHE A 183 -5.51 -19.70 6.68
CA PHE A 183 -6.84 -19.20 6.30
C PHE A 183 -7.85 -20.28 5.92
N GLY A 184 -7.44 -21.55 5.80
CA GLY A 184 -8.30 -22.64 5.32
C GLY A 184 -9.48 -22.99 6.22
N SER A 185 -9.44 -22.59 7.49
CA SER A 185 -10.56 -22.71 8.44
C SER A 185 -11.44 -21.46 8.53
N ILE A 186 -11.08 -20.40 7.80
CA ILE A 186 -11.71 -19.07 7.87
C ILE A 186 -12.48 -18.77 6.60
N VAL A 187 -11.92 -19.14 5.45
CA VAL A 187 -12.52 -18.87 4.14
C VAL A 187 -13.06 -20.17 3.58
N ASP A 188 -14.37 -20.18 3.26
CA ASP A 188 -15.09 -21.36 2.78
C ASP A 188 -14.55 -21.90 1.45
N MET A 189 -13.98 -21.02 0.61
CA MET A 189 -13.49 -21.36 -0.72
C MET A 189 -12.02 -20.97 -0.88
N MET A 190 -11.17 -21.97 -1.05
CA MET A 190 -9.76 -21.80 -1.36
C MET A 190 -9.37 -22.69 -2.54
N VAL A 191 -8.70 -22.10 -3.52
CA VAL A 191 -8.31 -22.79 -4.75
C VAL A 191 -6.83 -22.57 -5.02
N GLU A 192 -6.09 -23.65 -5.27
CA GLU A 192 -4.69 -23.57 -5.69
C GLU A 192 -4.58 -23.55 -7.22
N VAL A 193 -3.73 -22.66 -7.74
CA VAL A 193 -3.47 -22.50 -9.17
C VAL A 193 -1.98 -22.28 -9.41
N SER A 194 -1.50 -22.67 -10.59
CA SER A 194 -0.08 -22.57 -10.97
C SER A 194 0.22 -21.50 -12.01
N SER A 195 -0.77 -20.73 -12.45
CA SER A 195 -0.58 -19.65 -13.43
C SER A 195 -1.49 -18.45 -13.17
N MET A 196 -1.04 -17.26 -13.55
CA MET A 196 -1.83 -16.04 -13.41
C MET A 196 -3.12 -16.08 -14.24
N THR A 197 -3.06 -16.69 -15.43
CA THR A 197 -4.23 -16.89 -16.29
C THR A 197 -5.29 -17.74 -15.60
N ASP A 198 -4.89 -18.84 -14.96
CA ASP A 198 -5.82 -19.70 -14.23
C ASP A 198 -6.35 -19.01 -12.98
N ALA A 199 -5.52 -18.20 -12.30
CA ALA A 199 -5.95 -17.40 -11.16
C ALA A 199 -7.06 -16.42 -11.55
N VAL A 200 -6.87 -15.66 -12.64
CA VAL A 200 -7.84 -14.67 -13.11
C VAL A 200 -9.12 -15.31 -13.63
N LYS A 201 -9.02 -16.43 -14.36
CA LYS A 201 -10.20 -17.21 -14.79
C LYS A 201 -10.97 -17.77 -13.61
N THR A 202 -10.27 -18.37 -12.64
CA THR A 202 -10.90 -18.88 -11.41
C THR A 202 -11.60 -17.75 -10.66
N ALA A 203 -10.95 -16.59 -10.54
CA ALA A 203 -11.55 -15.41 -9.92
C ALA A 203 -12.81 -14.95 -10.65
N GLN A 204 -12.82 -14.95 -11.98
CA GLN A 204 -14.00 -14.58 -12.78
C GLN A 204 -15.19 -15.53 -12.53
N HIS A 205 -14.95 -16.82 -12.37
CA HIS A 205 -16.02 -17.80 -12.11
C HIS A 205 -16.61 -17.67 -10.70
N ILE A 206 -15.79 -17.22 -9.74
CA ILE A 206 -16.19 -17.08 -8.34
C ILE A 206 -16.81 -15.70 -8.07
N ALA A 207 -16.30 -14.64 -8.68
CA ALA A 207 -16.71 -13.26 -8.43
C ALA A 207 -18.16 -12.99 -8.88
N GLU A 208 -18.88 -12.22 -8.07
CA GLU A 208 -20.25 -11.80 -8.33
C GLU A 208 -20.32 -10.29 -8.58
N LYS A 209 -21.44 -9.84 -9.14
CA LYS A 209 -21.67 -8.43 -9.46
C LYS A 209 -21.46 -7.54 -8.22
N GLY A 210 -20.47 -6.65 -8.29
CA GLY A 210 -20.15 -5.71 -7.20
C GLY A 210 -18.93 -6.11 -6.36
N ASP A 211 -18.37 -7.30 -6.59
CA ASP A 211 -17.17 -7.75 -5.92
C ASP A 211 -15.90 -7.09 -6.45
N THR A 212 -14.81 -7.28 -5.71
CA THR A 212 -13.46 -6.97 -6.14
C THR A 212 -12.62 -8.24 -6.26
N VAL A 213 -11.89 -8.39 -7.37
CA VAL A 213 -10.78 -9.33 -7.51
C VAL A 213 -9.49 -8.57 -7.22
N LEU A 214 -8.80 -8.94 -6.15
CA LEU A 214 -7.59 -8.26 -5.67
C LEU A 214 -6.38 -9.19 -5.82
N LEU A 215 -5.40 -8.79 -6.64
CA LEU A 215 -4.07 -9.36 -6.58
C LEU A 215 -3.26 -8.62 -5.51
N SER A 216 -3.08 -9.23 -4.34
CA SER A 216 -2.23 -8.69 -3.26
C SER A 216 -1.47 -9.84 -2.60
N PRO A 217 -0.28 -10.17 -3.09
CA PRO A 217 0.28 -11.51 -2.92
C PRO A 217 0.83 -11.83 -1.52
N ALA A 218 1.09 -10.83 -0.67
CA ALA A 218 1.80 -10.93 0.62
C ALA A 218 3.19 -11.58 0.58
N CYS A 219 3.59 -12.14 -0.57
CA CYS A 219 4.80 -12.90 -0.81
C CYS A 219 5.60 -12.33 -1.98
N ALA A 220 6.89 -12.66 -2.00
CA ALA A 220 7.76 -12.34 -3.12
C ALA A 220 7.39 -13.18 -4.36
N SER A 221 7.68 -12.67 -5.55
CA SER A 221 7.18 -13.23 -6.83
C SER A 221 8.06 -14.30 -7.47
N PHE A 222 9.20 -14.64 -6.87
CA PHE A 222 10.31 -15.33 -7.56
C PHE A 222 10.11 -16.84 -7.82
N ASP A 223 8.97 -17.41 -7.43
CA ASP A 223 8.65 -18.81 -7.70
C ASP A 223 8.08 -19.01 -9.10
N LEU A 224 7.19 -18.12 -9.55
CA LEU A 224 6.50 -18.20 -10.83
C LEU A 224 6.82 -17.03 -11.79
N PHE A 225 7.45 -15.96 -11.30
CA PHE A 225 7.64 -14.71 -12.04
C PHE A 225 9.06 -14.17 -11.91
N GLU A 226 9.49 -13.34 -12.87
CA GLU A 226 10.81 -12.70 -12.83
C GLU A 226 10.93 -11.68 -11.69
N ASN A 227 9.87 -10.92 -11.46
CA ASN A 227 9.76 -9.86 -10.45
C ASN A 227 8.28 -9.49 -10.24
N TYR A 228 8.02 -8.54 -9.33
CA TYR A 228 6.64 -8.16 -9.02
C TYR A 228 5.99 -7.38 -10.19
N GLU A 229 6.78 -6.67 -11.00
CA GLU A 229 6.30 -5.97 -12.18
C GLU A 229 5.83 -6.96 -13.25
N ASP A 230 6.58 -8.03 -13.49
CA ASP A 230 6.20 -9.14 -14.37
C ASP A 230 4.90 -9.79 -13.93
N ARG A 231 4.80 -10.20 -12.65
CA ARG A 231 3.54 -10.71 -12.06
C ARG A 231 2.37 -9.74 -12.27
N GLY A 232 2.62 -8.45 -12.04
CA GLY A 232 1.61 -7.41 -12.18
C GLY A 232 1.17 -7.18 -13.62
N ARG A 233 2.07 -7.28 -14.60
CA ARG A 233 1.74 -7.22 -16.04
C ARG A 233 0.96 -8.44 -16.50
N GLN A 234 1.37 -9.65 -16.10
CA GLN A 234 0.65 -10.87 -16.43
C GLN A 234 -0.78 -10.86 -15.88
N PHE A 235 -1.00 -10.28 -14.69
CA PHE A 235 -2.36 -10.09 -14.18
C PHE A 235 -3.18 -9.17 -15.08
N LYS A 236 -2.61 -8.04 -15.49
CA LYS A 236 -3.30 -7.10 -16.39
C LYS A 236 -3.62 -7.72 -17.73
N GLU A 237 -2.68 -8.44 -18.33
CA GLU A 237 -2.89 -9.16 -19.58
C GLU A 237 -3.97 -10.24 -19.43
N ALA A 238 -3.93 -11.03 -18.35
CA ALA A 238 -4.95 -12.04 -18.08
C ALA A 238 -6.35 -11.42 -17.91
N VAL A 239 -6.45 -10.28 -17.21
CA VAL A 239 -7.71 -9.55 -17.03
C VAL A 239 -8.21 -8.93 -18.34
N GLN A 240 -7.32 -8.42 -19.20
CA GLN A 240 -7.68 -7.88 -20.51
C GLN A 240 -8.19 -8.95 -21.49
N ASN A 241 -7.84 -10.21 -21.25
CA ASN A 241 -8.23 -11.36 -22.07
C ASN A 241 -9.48 -12.09 -21.55
N LEU A 242 -10.20 -11.52 -20.57
CA LEU A 242 -11.44 -12.06 -20.00
C LEU A 242 -12.70 -11.77 -20.81
#